data_AF-A0A1G8S3P7-F1
#
_entry.id   AF-A0A1G8S3P7-F1
#
_cell.length_a   1.000
_cell.length_b   1.000
_cell.length_c   1.000
_cell.angle_alpha   90.00
_cell.angle_beta   90.00
_cell.angle_gamma   90.00
#
_symmetry.space_group_name_H-M   'P 1'
#
loop_
_entity.id
_entity.type
_entity.pdbx_description
1 polymer ?
#
loop_
_entity_poly.entity_id
_entity_poly.type
_entity_poly.pdbx_seq_one_letter_code
_entity_poly.pdbx_strand_id
1 'polypeptide(L)' 'MRKKYSLAFKHQVIKEALKEQSFSKTARKYGLSALTIYRWAREYKQGTQTEILQEK' A
#
# COMPACT_ATOMS: atom_id res chain seq x y z
N MET A 1 -16.65 -10.94 -1.97
CA MET A 1 -16.22 -10.12 -0.80
C MET A 1 -14.97 -9.32 -1.15
N ARG A 2 -14.96 -8.00 -0.94
CA ARG A 2 -13.72 -7.20 -1.01
C ARG A 2 -12.90 -7.48 0.25
N LYS A 3 -11.66 -7.98 0.12
CA LYS A 3 -10.74 -8.10 1.25
C LYS A 3 -10.46 -6.68 1.79
N LYS A 4 -10.85 -6.42 3.04
CA LYS A 4 -10.52 -5.17 3.73
C LYS A 4 -9.15 -5.34 4.37
N TYR A 5 -8.19 -4.53 3.91
CA TYR A 5 -6.87 -4.44 4.54
C TYR A 5 -6.84 -3.22 5.43
N SER A 6 -6.29 -3.36 6.64
CA SER A 6 -6.09 -2.22 7.54
C SER A 6 -5.10 -1.24 6.93
N LEU A 7 -5.24 0.04 7.29
CA LEU A 7 -4.38 1.11 6.79
C LEU A 7 -2.91 0.87 7.19
N ALA A 8 -2.68 0.47 8.44
CA ALA A 8 -1.36 0.09 8.95
C ALA A 8 -0.70 -1.02 8.11
N PHE A 9 -1.47 -2.04 7.73
CA PHE A 9 -0.96 -3.12 6.88
C PHE A 9 -0.59 -2.62 5.49
N LYS A 10 -1.45 -1.78 4.86
CA LYS A 10 -1.12 -1.16 3.56
C LYS A 10 0.17 -0.36 3.65
N HIS A 11 0.35 0.46 4.69
CA HIS A 11 1.57 1.25 4.89
C HIS A 11 2.82 0.39 5.05
N GLN A 12 2.74 -0.70 5.83
CA GLN A 12 3.85 -1.63 5.97
C GLN A 12 4.25 -2.25 4.62
N VAL A 13 3.27 -2.74 3.85
CA VAL A 13 3.51 -3.36 2.55
C VAL A 13 4.10 -2.36 1.55
N ILE A 14 3.60 -1.12 1.51
CA ILE A 14 4.12 -0.06 0.63
C ILE A 14 5.56 0.30 1.01
N LYS A 15 5.85 0.48 2.30
CA LYS A 15 7.21 0.80 2.79
C LYS A 15 8.21 -0.29 2.43
N GLU A 16 7.85 -1.57 2.61
CA GLU A 16 8.69 -2.68 2.19
C GLU A 16 8.89 -2.71 0.67
N ALA A 17 7.83 -2.50 -0.12
CA ALA A 17 7.94 -2.50 -1.58
C ALA A 17 8.81 -1.35 -2.11
N LEU A 18 8.78 -0.19 -1.46
CA LEU A 18 9.66 0.94 -1.77
C LEU A 18 11.12 0.64 -1.38
N LYS A 19 11.34 -0.03 -0.23
CA LYS A 19 12.67 -0.43 0.23
C LYS A 19 13.31 -1.49 -0.67
N GLU A 20 12.54 -2.51 -1.07
CA GLU A 20 13.00 -3.58 -1.96
C GLU A 20 13.08 -3.16 -3.43
N GLN A 21 12.54 -1.97 -3.79
CA GLN A 21 12.37 -1.48 -5.17
C GLN A 21 11.68 -2.48 -6.11
N SER A 22 10.91 -3.41 -5.56
CA SER A 22 10.30 -4.51 -6.32
C SER A 22 8.92 -4.88 -5.77
N PHE A 23 7.87 -4.30 -6.37
CA PHE A 23 6.48 -4.60 -6.01
C PHE A 23 6.13 -6.08 -6.18
N SER A 24 6.73 -6.77 -7.16
CA SER A 24 6.47 -8.18 -7.44
C SER A 24 7.00 -9.11 -6.35
N LYS A 25 8.19 -8.83 -5.80
CA LYS A 25 8.76 -9.62 -4.70
C LYS A 25 7.94 -9.46 -3.42
N THR A 26 7.62 -8.21 -3.07
CA THR A 26 6.79 -7.93 -1.90
C THR A 26 5.37 -8.49 -2.06
N ALA A 27 4.78 -8.41 -3.25
CA ALA A 27 3.50 -9.03 -3.56
C ALA A 27 3.49 -10.55 -3.30
N ARG A 28 4.53 -11.26 -3.77
CA ARG A 28 4.66 -12.71 -3.54
C ARG A 28 4.81 -13.05 -2.06
N LYS A 29 5.56 -12.24 -1.30
CA LYS A 29 5.77 -12.42 0.15
C LYS A 29 4.46 -12.30 0.95
N TYR A 30 3.60 -11.35 0.59
CA TYR A 30 2.32 -11.10 1.27
C TYR A 30 1.11 -11.80 0.63
N GLY A 31 1.31 -12.57 -0.44
CA GLY A 31 0.21 -13.20 -1.20
C GLY A 31 -0.74 -12.18 -1.85
N LEU A 32 -0.21 -11.01 -2.21
CA LEU A 32 -0.93 -9.91 -2.85
C LEU A 32 -0.63 -9.86 -4.35
N SER A 33 -1.41 -9.05 -5.06
CA SER A 33 -1.09 -8.68 -6.45
C SER A 33 -0.17 -7.47 -6.47
N ALA A 34 0.85 -7.50 -7.33
CA ALA A 34 1.76 -6.36 -7.55
C ALA A 34 1.00 -5.10 -7.99
N LEU A 35 -0.08 -5.25 -8.77
CA LEU A 35 -0.99 -4.16 -9.15
C LEU A 35 -1.68 -3.53 -7.93
N THR A 36 -2.04 -4.33 -6.93
CA THR A 36 -2.65 -3.83 -5.69
C THR A 36 -1.67 -2.96 -4.92
N ILE A 37 -0.43 -3.43 -4.76
CA ILE A 37 0.62 -2.66 -4.07
C ILE A 37 0.97 -1.41 -4.88
N TYR A 38 1.05 -1.48 -6.20
CA TYR A 38 1.28 -0.33 -7.06
C TYR A 38 0.19 0.74 -6.91
N ARG A 39 -1.09 0.32 -6.93
CA ARG A 39 -2.23 1.23 -6.69
C ARG A 39 -2.11 1.88 -5.31
N TRP A 40 -1.84 1.11 -4.27
CA TRP A 40 -1.64 1.67 -2.92
C TRP A 40 -0.44 2.60 -2.84
N ALA A 41 0.69 2.28 -3.45
CA ALA A 41 1.88 3.13 -3.46
C ALA A 41 1.63 4.44 -4.22
N ARG A 42 0.85 4.39 -5.31
CA ARG A 42 0.41 5.57 -6.06
C ARG A 42 -0.59 6.41 -5.25
N GLU A 43 -1.57 5.76 -4.63
CA GLU A 43 -2.52 6.39 -3.71
C GLU A 43 -1.80 6.98 -2.49
N TYR A 44 -0.75 6.36 -1.97
CA TYR A 44 0.05 6.87 -0.86
C TYR A 44 0.86 8.10 -1.26
N LYS A 45 1.45 8.10 -2.46
CA LYS A 45 2.16 9.26 -3.01
C LYS A 45 1.24 10.43 -3.37
N GLN A 46 0.02 10.15 -3.81
CA GLN A 46 -1.00 11.16 -4.14
C GLN A 46 -1.80 11.60 -2.90
N GLY A 47 -1.94 10.71 -1.93
CA GLY A 47 -2.79 10.79 -0.75
C GLY A 47 -2.15 11.45 0.47
N THR A 48 -0.89 11.89 0.39
CA THR A 48 -0.37 12.92 1.31
C THR A 48 -1.29 14.15 1.36
N GLN A 49 -2.16 14.36 0.36
CA GLN A 49 -3.19 15.40 0.37
C GLN A 49 -4.57 14.96 0.93
N THR A 50 -4.87 13.67 1.05
CA THR A 50 -6.23 13.19 1.43
C THR A 50 -6.34 12.67 2.87
N GLU A 51 -5.21 12.36 3.53
CA GLU A 51 -5.19 11.89 4.93
C GLU A 51 -5.09 13.02 5.97
N ILE A 52 -5.34 14.29 5.58
CA ILE A 52 -5.48 15.42 6.52
C ILE A 52 -6.96 15.60 6.98
N LEU A 53 -7.91 14.79 6.51
CA LEU A 53 -9.35 15.02 6.78
C LEU A 53 -10.06 13.98 7.66
N GLN A 54 -9.35 13.20 8.48
CA GLN A 54 -10.02 12.23 9.39
C GLN A 54 -9.62 12.28 10.86
N GLU A 55 -9.02 13.36 11.36
CA GLU A 55 -9.07 13.65 12.80
C GLU A 55 -9.46 15.11 13.03
N LYS A 56 -10.75 15.31 13.34
CA LYS A 56 -11.32 16.51 13.94
C LYS A 56 -12.15 16.07 15.13
#